data_AF-A0A8T3L6G0-F1
#
_entry.id   AF-A0A8T3L6G0-F1
#
_cell.length_a   1.000
_cell.length_b   1.000
_cell.length_c   1.000
_cell.angle_alpha   90.00
_cell.angle_beta   90.00
_cell.angle_gamma   90.00
#
_symmetry.space_group_name_H-M   'P 1'
#
loop_
_entity.id
_entity.type
_entity.pdbx_description
1 polymer ?
#
loop_
_entity_poly.entity_id
_entity_poly.type
_entity_poly.pdbx_seq_one_letter_code
_entity_poly.pdbx_strand_id
1 'polypeptide(L)'
;MFERLADQYSIGIDPGKSTGFAVYSIAENQLSELQTVTFWDAYNQVVTRFKPEQLTRVVIEVPNSKHVWHKAASSLRALQRQGADVGGVVREAELLADGLERAGYPVTRAQPRKKLGAEVFKNHTGWRDRSNQHCRDAAMLCWGR
;
A
#
# COMPACT_ATOMS: atom_id res chain seq x y z
N MET A 1 17.47 5.24 -31.80
CA MET A 1 17.00 6.24 -30.81
C MET A 1 16.13 5.46 -29.83
N PHE A 2 16.69 5.05 -28.69
CA PHE A 2 15.89 4.37 -27.67
C PHE A 2 14.92 5.41 -27.11
N GLU A 3 13.63 5.15 -27.30
CA GLU A 3 12.56 5.90 -26.67
C GLU A 3 12.81 5.84 -25.17
N ARG A 4 13.05 7.01 -24.54
CA ARG A 4 13.10 7.10 -23.08
C ARG A 4 11.77 6.54 -22.62
N LEU A 5 11.76 5.39 -21.95
CA LEU A 5 10.56 4.92 -21.26
C LEU A 5 10.07 6.12 -20.45
N ALA A 6 8.84 6.57 -20.70
CA ALA A 6 8.23 7.62 -19.88
C ALA A 6 8.42 7.22 -18.41
N ASP A 7 8.63 8.19 -17.51
CA ASP A 7 8.89 7.90 -16.10
C ASP A 7 7.81 6.95 -15.56
N GLN A 8 8.19 5.69 -15.34
CA GLN A 8 7.30 4.62 -14.93
C GLN A 8 7.45 4.38 -13.44
N TYR A 9 6.31 4.26 -12.77
CA TYR A 9 6.25 4.07 -11.33
C TYR A 9 5.43 2.83 -10.96
N SER A 10 5.70 2.34 -9.76
CA SER A 10 4.82 1.41 -9.06
C SER A 10 4.43 2.03 -7.73
N ILE A 11 3.14 1.97 -7.40
CA ILE A 11 2.61 2.51 -6.14
C ILE A 11 2.20 1.35 -5.23
N GLY A 12 2.54 1.46 -3.96
CA GLY A 12 2.11 0.54 -2.91
C GLY A 12 1.27 1.27 -1.87
N ILE A 13 0.14 0.69 -1.49
CA ILE A 13 -0.78 1.25 -0.50
C ILE A 13 -1.14 0.19 0.53
N ASP A 14 -0.94 0.51 1.81
CA ASP A 14 -1.32 -0.31 2.98
C ASP A 14 -2.45 0.39 3.75
N PRO A 15 -3.74 0.09 3.47
CA PRO A 15 -4.88 0.69 4.16
C PRO A 15 -5.00 0.26 5.62
N GLY A 16 -5.41 1.20 6.47
CA GLY A 16 -5.69 0.97 7.88
C GLY A 16 -6.11 2.26 8.57
N LYS A 17 -6.05 2.29 9.92
CA LYS A 17 -6.29 3.54 10.69
C LYS A 17 -5.37 4.69 10.24
N SER A 18 -4.22 4.35 9.67
CA SER A 18 -3.34 5.29 8.99
C SER A 18 -2.80 4.56 7.77
N THR A 19 -2.96 5.15 6.58
CA THR A 19 -2.69 4.47 5.31
C THR A 19 -1.23 4.65 4.92
N GLY A 20 -0.47 3.56 4.82
CA GLY A 20 0.86 3.57 4.26
C GLY A 20 0.80 3.84 2.75
N PHE A 21 1.67 4.72 2.26
CA PHE A 21 1.78 5.05 0.84
C PHE A 21 3.25 5.06 0.43
N ALA A 22 3.56 4.41 -0.69
CA ALA A 22 4.91 4.29 -1.21
C ALA A 22 4.94 4.45 -2.73
N VAL A 23 5.98 5.13 -3.22
CA VAL A 23 6.26 5.25 -4.66
C VAL A 23 7.62 4.64 -4.96
N TYR A 24 7.64 3.75 -5.95
CA TYR A 24 8.84 3.15 -6.50
C TYR A 24 9.06 3.67 -7.93
N SER A 25 10.24 4.23 -8.19
CA SER A 25 10.65 4.61 -9.55
C SER A 25 11.30 3.41 -10.24
N ILE A 26 10.73 3.02 -11.38
CA ILE A 26 11.25 1.89 -12.17
C ILE A 26 12.52 2.30 -12.90
N ALA A 27 12.55 3.53 -13.43
CA ALA A 27 13.72 4.06 -14.13
C ALA A 27 14.95 4.14 -13.22
N GLU A 28 14.76 4.63 -11.99
CA GLU A 28 15.84 4.78 -11.00
C GLU A 28 16.07 3.52 -10.15
N ASN A 29 15.21 2.51 -10.30
CA ASN A 29 15.23 1.27 -9.54
C ASN A 29 15.33 1.49 -8.01
N GLN A 30 14.58 2.45 -7.49
CA GLN A 30 14.61 2.85 -6.08
C GLN A 30 13.25 3.37 -5.58
N LEU A 31 13.05 3.30 -4.26
CA LEU A 31 11.94 3.99 -3.59
C LEU A 31 12.19 5.49 -3.65
N SER A 32 11.22 6.24 -4.17
CA SER A 32 11.29 7.71 -4.23
C SER A 32 10.51 8.38 -3.09
N GLU A 33 9.55 7.67 -2.48
CA GLU A 33 8.69 8.26 -1.47
C GLU A 33 8.10 7.21 -0.52
N LEU A 34 8.05 7.54 0.77
CA LEU A 34 7.35 6.80 1.81
C LEU A 34 6.64 7.76 2.76
N GLN A 35 5.35 7.57 2.98
CA GLN A 35 4.59 8.37 3.94
C GLN A 35 3.37 7.63 4.48
N THR A 36 2.73 8.25 5.47
CA THR A 36 1.45 7.81 6.03
C THR A 36 0.44 8.91 5.83
N VAL A 37 -0.69 8.57 5.25
CA VAL A 37 -1.70 9.52 4.78
C VAL A 37 -3.11 9.05 5.15
N THR A 38 -4.11 9.89 4.90
CA THR A 38 -5.51 9.47 5.01
C THR A 38 -5.94 8.67 3.79
N PHE A 39 -7.11 8.02 3.88
CA PHE A 39 -7.73 7.34 2.74
C PHE A 39 -7.84 8.24 1.50
N TRP A 40 -8.40 9.45 1.67
CA TRP A 40 -8.63 10.36 0.56
C TRP A 40 -7.33 10.94 0.01
N ASP A 41 -6.34 11.18 0.87
CA ASP A 41 -5.02 11.62 0.43
C ASP A 41 -4.32 10.54 -0.40
N ALA A 42 -4.42 9.26 -0.01
CA ALA A 42 -3.88 8.17 -0.82
C ALA A 42 -4.51 8.13 -2.23
N TYR A 43 -5.84 8.23 -2.30
CA TYR A 43 -6.55 8.32 -3.58
C TYR A 43 -6.11 9.54 -4.40
N ASN A 44 -6.16 10.73 -3.80
CA ASN A 44 -5.84 12.00 -4.45
C ASN A 44 -4.40 11.99 -4.96
N GLN A 45 -3.46 11.45 -4.20
CA GLN A 45 -2.06 11.39 -4.64
C GLN A 45 -1.86 10.54 -5.88
N VAL A 46 -2.58 9.42 -6.03
CA VAL A 46 -2.53 8.65 -7.28
C VAL A 46 -3.11 9.47 -8.42
N VAL A 47 -4.35 9.95 -8.26
CA VAL A 47 -5.11 10.51 -9.39
C VAL A 47 -4.68 11.92 -9.82
N THR A 48 -4.01 12.67 -8.94
CA THR A 48 -3.56 14.04 -9.23
C THR A 48 -2.10 14.12 -9.68
N ARG A 49 -1.26 13.15 -9.28
CA ARG A 49 0.19 13.21 -9.54
C ARG A 49 0.63 12.33 -10.70
N PHE A 50 -0.14 11.30 -11.05
CA PHE A 50 0.22 10.34 -12.07
C PHE A 50 -0.91 10.21 -13.07
N LYS A 51 -0.58 10.02 -14.34
CA LYS A 51 -1.53 9.49 -15.33
C LYS A 51 -1.52 7.96 -15.29
N PRO A 52 -2.61 7.27 -15.65
CA PRO A 52 -2.64 5.81 -15.70
C PRO A 52 -1.47 5.18 -16.46
N GLU A 53 -1.09 5.75 -17.61
CA GLU A 53 0.02 5.27 -18.45
C GLU A 53 1.42 5.44 -17.83
N GLN A 54 1.55 6.23 -16.75
CA GLN A 54 2.80 6.36 -15.99
C GLN A 54 2.94 5.31 -14.88
N LEU A 55 1.85 4.62 -14.53
CA LEU A 55 1.86 3.59 -13.50
C LEU A 55 1.84 2.22 -14.13
N THR A 56 2.85 1.41 -13.82
CA THR A 56 2.84 0.00 -14.21
C THR A 56 1.87 -0.82 -13.36
N ARG A 57 1.70 -0.43 -12.09
CA ARG A 57 0.71 -0.97 -11.17
C ARG A 57 0.51 -0.07 -9.96
N VAL A 58 -0.66 -0.20 -9.36
CA VAL A 58 -0.99 0.25 -8.00
C VAL A 58 -1.36 -0.98 -7.17
N VAL A 59 -0.52 -1.34 -6.21
CA VAL A 59 -0.75 -2.52 -5.36
C VAL A 59 -1.34 -2.07 -4.04
N ILE A 60 -2.50 -2.61 -3.70
CA ILE A 60 -3.23 -2.27 -2.47
C ILE A 60 -3.34 -3.52 -1.62
N GLU A 61 -2.89 -3.46 -0.37
CA GLU A 61 -3.11 -4.54 0.59
C GLU A 61 -4.60 -4.62 0.94
N VAL A 62 -5.21 -5.77 0.71
CA VAL A 62 -6.60 -6.09 1.08
C VAL A 62 -6.57 -7.30 2.01
N PRO A 63 -6.76 -7.10 3.33
CA PRO A 63 -6.78 -8.21 4.27
C PRO A 63 -7.99 -9.12 4.01
N ASN A 64 -7.84 -10.41 4.25
CA ASN A 64 -8.95 -11.36 4.27
C ASN A 64 -9.19 -11.89 5.68
N SER A 65 -10.34 -12.53 5.89
CA SER A 65 -10.77 -13.01 7.21
C SER A 65 -9.74 -13.93 7.89
N LYS A 66 -8.98 -14.75 7.15
CA LYS A 66 -7.97 -15.65 7.73
C LYS A 66 -6.80 -14.92 8.40
N HIS A 67 -6.45 -13.72 7.93
CA HIS A 67 -5.32 -12.92 8.43
C HIS A 67 -5.69 -12.04 9.64
N VAL A 68 -6.94 -12.10 10.09
CA VAL A 68 -7.46 -11.18 11.10
C VAL A 68 -7.65 -11.84 12.45
N TRP A 69 -8.10 -13.10 12.46
CA TRP A 69 -8.55 -13.79 13.69
C TRP A 69 -7.40 -14.46 14.46
N HIS A 70 -6.26 -13.77 14.62
CA HIS A 70 -5.04 -14.35 15.18
C HIS A 70 -5.01 -14.48 16.72
N LYS A 71 -5.99 -13.91 17.44
CA LYS A 71 -6.04 -13.99 18.91
C LYS A 71 -7.47 -14.24 19.38
N ALA A 72 -7.62 -15.14 20.35
CA ALA A 72 -8.87 -15.30 21.09
C ALA A 72 -9.20 -13.97 21.75
N ALA A 73 -10.33 -13.36 21.38
CA ALA A 73 -10.79 -12.14 22.01
C ALA A 73 -11.06 -12.38 23.50
N SER A 74 -10.60 -11.48 24.36
CA SER A 74 -10.77 -11.60 25.82
C SER A 74 -12.23 -11.43 26.29
N SER A 75 -13.13 -11.00 25.40
CA SER A 75 -14.56 -10.86 25.65
C SER A 75 -15.35 -10.78 24.33
N LEU A 76 -16.66 -11.03 24.40
CA LEU A 76 -17.58 -10.84 23.26
C LEU A 76 -17.53 -9.41 22.71
N ARG A 77 -17.45 -8.40 23.59
CA ARG A 77 -17.33 -6.99 23.18
C ARG A 77 -16.03 -6.72 22.41
N ALA A 78 -14.93 -7.31 22.85
CA ALA A 78 -13.66 -7.19 22.14
C ALA A 78 -13.72 -7.88 20.76
N LEU A 79 -14.38 -9.04 20.67
CA LEU A 79 -14.58 -9.76 19.41
C LEU A 79 -15.43 -8.95 18.43
N GLN A 80 -16.55 -8.39 18.89
CA GLN A 80 -17.43 -7.55 18.07
C GLN A 80 -16.71 -6.30 17.54
N ARG A 81 -15.95 -5.61 18.41
CA ARG A 81 -15.15 -4.45 18.00
C ARG A 81 -14.08 -4.83 16.98
N GLN A 82 -13.37 -5.94 17.20
CA GLN A 82 -12.38 -6.43 16.25
C GLN A 82 -13.00 -6.75 14.89
N GLY A 83 -14.18 -7.40 14.87
CA GLY A 83 -14.91 -7.68 13.64
C GLY A 83 -15.32 -6.41 12.89
N ALA A 84 -15.82 -5.39 13.61
CA ALA A 84 -16.18 -4.10 13.02
C ALA A 84 -14.96 -3.35 12.46
N ASP A 85 -13.87 -3.25 13.23
CA ASP A 85 -12.63 -2.58 12.81
C ASP A 85 -12.07 -3.24 11.54
N VAL A 86 -12.08 -4.57 11.48
CA VAL A 86 -11.58 -5.32 10.32
C VAL A 86 -12.50 -5.14 9.12
N GLY A 87 -13.82 -5.25 9.31
CA GLY A 87 -14.78 -5.03 8.24
C GLY A 87 -14.63 -3.63 7.64
N GLY A 88 -14.37 -2.63 8.48
CA GLY A 88 -14.05 -1.26 8.06
C GLY A 88 -12.80 -1.19 7.18
N VAL A 89 -11.68 -1.73 7.65
CA VAL A 89 -10.41 -1.72 6.89
C VAL A 89 -10.53 -2.47 5.57
N VAL A 90 -11.17 -3.65 5.56
CA VAL A 90 -11.41 -4.41 4.32
C VAL A 90 -12.25 -3.60 3.35
N ARG A 91 -13.33 -2.96 3.83
CA ARG A 91 -14.20 -2.16 2.98
C ARG A 91 -13.49 -0.92 2.42
N GLU A 92 -12.70 -0.23 3.23
CA GLU A 92 -11.90 0.91 2.79
C GLU A 92 -10.87 0.48 1.73
N ALA A 93 -10.13 -0.62 1.95
CA ALA A 93 -9.18 -1.12 0.97
C ALA A 93 -9.83 -1.45 -0.39
N GLU A 94 -10.98 -2.12 -0.37
CA GLU A 94 -11.76 -2.43 -1.58
C GLU A 94 -12.28 -1.16 -2.27
N LEU A 95 -12.82 -0.20 -1.52
CA LEU A 95 -13.31 1.06 -2.09
C LEU A 95 -12.19 1.88 -2.74
N LEU A 96 -10.99 1.87 -2.16
CA LEU A 96 -9.84 2.53 -2.74
C LEU A 96 -9.44 1.86 -4.07
N ALA A 97 -9.41 0.53 -4.09
CA ALA A 97 -9.11 -0.25 -5.28
C ALA A 97 -10.13 0.02 -6.40
N ASP A 98 -11.42 -0.14 -6.10
CA ASP A 98 -12.52 0.10 -7.04
C ASP A 98 -12.49 1.54 -7.59
N GLY A 99 -12.23 2.52 -6.73
CA GLY A 99 -12.15 3.93 -7.11
C GLY A 99 -11.00 4.21 -8.09
N LEU A 100 -9.84 3.61 -7.89
CA LEU A 100 -8.68 3.76 -8.76
C LEU A 100 -8.84 2.99 -10.06
N GLU A 101 -9.42 1.79 -10.03
CA GLU A 101 -9.78 1.05 -11.25
C GLU A 101 -10.78 1.84 -12.11
N ARG A 102 -11.79 2.42 -11.48
CA ARG A 102 -12.76 3.29 -12.17
C ARG A 102 -12.11 4.53 -12.77
N ALA A 103 -11.04 5.03 -12.17
CA ALA A 103 -10.24 6.14 -12.70
C ALA A 103 -9.22 5.69 -13.77
N GLY A 104 -9.18 4.40 -14.12
CA GLY A 104 -8.36 3.85 -15.21
C GLY A 104 -7.00 3.31 -14.78
N TYR A 105 -6.70 3.23 -13.48
CA TYR A 105 -5.39 2.78 -13.00
C TYR A 105 -5.25 1.25 -12.96
N PRO A 106 -4.05 0.70 -13.21
CA PRO A 106 -3.79 -0.72 -13.14
C PRO A 106 -3.65 -1.20 -11.69
N VAL A 107 -4.76 -1.50 -11.03
CA VAL A 107 -4.77 -1.90 -9.62
C VAL A 107 -4.56 -3.41 -9.46
N THR A 108 -3.80 -3.78 -8.42
CA THR A 108 -3.66 -5.16 -7.95
C THR A 108 -3.98 -5.22 -6.46
N ARG A 109 -4.94 -6.07 -6.09
CA ARG A 109 -5.24 -6.37 -4.67
C ARG A 109 -4.27 -7.44 -4.18
N ALA A 110 -3.52 -7.16 -3.12
CA ALA A 110 -2.54 -8.07 -2.54
C ALA A 110 -2.98 -8.52 -1.14
N GLN A 111 -2.61 -9.74 -0.75
CA GLN A 111 -2.80 -10.19 0.63
C GLN A 111 -1.69 -9.68 1.55
N PRO A 112 -1.96 -9.56 2.86
CA PRO A 112 -0.96 -9.15 3.84
C PRO A 112 0.31 -9.98 3.78
N ARG A 113 1.45 -9.31 3.84
CA ARG A 113 2.78 -9.94 3.81
C ARG A 113 3.40 -10.00 5.20
N LYS A 114 4.45 -10.82 5.32
CA LYS A 114 5.27 -10.84 6.53
C LYS A 114 5.93 -9.47 6.72
N LYS A 115 5.68 -8.86 7.88
CA LYS A 115 6.22 -7.55 8.25
C LYS A 115 7.75 -7.55 8.28
N LEU A 116 8.35 -6.53 7.69
CA LEU A 116 9.78 -6.27 7.80
C LEU A 116 10.07 -5.26 8.92
N GLY A 117 11.05 -5.61 9.75
CA GLY A 117 11.64 -4.69 10.72
C GLY A 117 12.44 -3.59 10.00
N ALA A 118 12.71 -2.49 10.72
CA ALA A 118 13.35 -1.32 10.14
C ALA A 118 14.73 -1.63 9.53
N GLU A 119 15.59 -2.37 10.23
CA GLU A 119 16.94 -2.70 9.75
C GLU A 119 16.92 -3.56 8.48
N VAL A 120 16.13 -4.64 8.49
CA VAL A 120 15.96 -5.51 7.32
C VAL A 120 15.42 -4.73 6.13
N PHE A 121 14.45 -3.85 6.37
CA PHE A 121 13.90 -2.99 5.32
C PHE A 121 14.97 -2.08 4.70
N LYS A 122 15.77 -1.39 5.53
CA LYS A 122 16.85 -0.51 5.04
C LYS A 122 17.88 -1.29 4.21
N ASN A 123 18.26 -2.48 4.66
CA ASN A 123 19.22 -3.32 3.94
C ASN A 123 18.64 -3.82 2.60
N HIS A 124 17.33 -4.02 2.53
CA HIS A 124 16.68 -4.55 1.33
C HIS A 124 16.37 -3.47 0.28
N THR A 125 16.02 -2.26 0.72
CA THR A 125 15.54 -1.18 -0.17
C THR A 125 16.54 -0.05 -0.35
N GLY A 126 17.56 0.03 0.49
CA GLY A 126 18.49 1.16 0.54
C GLY A 126 17.89 2.43 1.16
N TRP A 127 16.64 2.42 1.63
CA TRP A 127 15.99 3.59 2.22
C TRP A 127 16.70 4.05 3.50
N ARG A 128 17.16 5.30 3.55
CA ARG A 128 17.94 5.83 4.69
C ARG A 128 17.13 6.71 5.64
N ASP A 129 16.03 7.28 5.17
CA ASP A 129 15.18 8.17 5.95
C ASP A 129 14.31 7.43 6.97
N ARG A 130 13.54 8.21 7.74
CA ARG A 130 12.58 7.68 8.71
C ARG A 130 11.52 6.85 7.99
N SER A 131 11.12 5.75 8.62
CA SER A 131 9.98 4.93 8.19
C SER A 131 9.25 4.37 9.40
N ASN A 132 7.93 4.25 9.30
CA ASN A 132 7.12 3.50 10.25
C ASN A 132 6.66 2.17 9.62
N GLN A 133 5.95 1.34 10.39
CA GLN A 133 5.54 0.02 9.93
C GLN A 133 4.64 0.09 8.68
N HIS A 134 3.64 0.97 8.66
CA HIS A 134 2.71 1.13 7.52
C HIS A 134 3.44 1.57 6.25
N CYS A 135 4.34 2.53 6.34
CA CYS A 135 5.17 2.95 5.20
C CYS A 135 5.98 1.79 4.63
N ARG A 136 6.56 0.95 5.50
CA ARG A 136 7.37 -0.21 5.07
C ARG A 136 6.50 -1.27 4.43
N ASP A 137 5.34 -1.55 5.00
CA ASP A 137 4.41 -2.54 4.45
C ASP A 137 3.94 -2.09 3.05
N ALA A 138 3.55 -0.81 2.90
CA ALA A 138 3.24 -0.21 1.59
C ALA A 138 4.42 -0.28 0.60
N ALA A 139 5.64 0.04 1.03
CA ALA A 139 6.83 -0.06 0.19
C ALA A 139 7.06 -1.47 -0.34
N MET A 140 6.85 -2.49 0.49
CA MET A 140 7.06 -3.88 0.09
C MET A 140 6.01 -4.40 -0.90
N LEU A 141 4.91 -3.67 -1.13
CA LEU A 141 3.93 -3.97 -2.17
C LEU A 141 4.40 -3.53 -3.56
N CYS A 142 5.18 -2.45 -3.65
CA CYS A 142 5.67 -1.90 -4.92
C CYS A 142 7.17 -2.12 -5.17
N TRP A 143 7.93 -2.53 -4.15
CA TRP A 143 9.36 -2.81 -4.26
C TRP A 143 9.66 -4.02 -5.14
N GLY A 144 10.62 -3.87 -6.07
CA GLY A 144 11.34 -5.02 -6.65
C GLY A 144 10.71 -5.70 -7.87
N ARG A 145 10.24 -4.91 -8.84
CA ARG A 145 9.60 -5.31 -10.13
C ARG A 145 8.19 -5.84 -10.04
#